data_AF-A0AAV6TQ45-F1
#
_entry.id   AF-A0AAV6TQ45-F1
#
_cell.length_a   1.000
_cell.length_b   1.000
_cell.length_c   1.000
_cell.angle_alpha   90.00
_cell.angle_beta   90.00
_cell.angle_gamma   90.00
#
_symmetry.space_group_name_H-M   'P 1'
#
loop_
_entity.id
_entity.type
_entity.pdbx_description
1 polymer ?
#
loop_
_entity_poly.entity_id
_entity_poly.type
_entity_poly.pdbx_seq_one_letter_code
_entity_poly.pdbx_strand_id
1 'polypeptide(L)'
;NDPHNVTVQLPVKRAIVDAAVIQTKKLEDFVSSNTLQFFKITGISSKFLEKDVEMWIKDEYYQAAKCTTRHMKVVNVVAERGVALMDEYNKLLTNDEEQKQFLLLVVRK
;
A
#
# COMPACT_ATOMS: atom_id res chain seq x y z
N ASN A 1 32.83 -0.96 -15.37
CA ASN A 1 31.41 -0.57 -15.31
C ASN A 1 30.57 -1.82 -15.37
N ASP A 2 30.16 -2.32 -14.21
CA ASP A 2 29.37 -3.53 -14.07
C ASP A 2 27.88 -3.19 -14.30
N PRO A 3 27.19 -3.78 -15.29
CA PRO A 3 25.80 -3.45 -15.65
C PRO A 3 24.76 -3.99 -14.66
N HIS A 4 25.15 -4.66 -13.57
CA HIS A 4 24.22 -5.34 -12.67
C HIS A 4 23.89 -4.60 -11.36
N ASN A 5 24.32 -3.35 -11.19
CA ASN A 5 23.91 -2.57 -10.01
C ASN A 5 22.51 -1.95 -10.19
N VAL A 6 21.49 -2.79 -10.35
CA VAL A 6 20.10 -2.39 -10.20
C VAL A 6 19.83 -2.31 -8.70
N THR A 7 19.65 -1.10 -8.18
CA THR A 7 19.25 -0.86 -6.79
C THR A 7 17.90 -1.54 -6.56
N VAL A 8 17.92 -2.75 -6.00
CA VAL A 8 16.70 -3.46 -5.61
C VAL A 8 16.10 -2.67 -4.45
N GLN A 9 15.07 -1.88 -4.76
CA GLN A 9 14.31 -1.17 -3.74
C GLN A 9 13.55 -2.23 -2.93
N LEU A 10 14.12 -2.61 -1.78
CA LEU A 10 13.51 -3.56 -0.87
C LEU A 10 12.10 -3.07 -0.51
N PRO A 11 11.12 -3.97 -0.35
CA PRO A 11 9.79 -3.59 0.11
C PRO A 11 9.92 -2.75 1.38
N VAL A 12 9.22 -1.62 1.43
CA VAL A 12 9.23 -0.71 2.57
C VAL A 12 9.02 -1.54 3.84
N LYS A 13 9.99 -1.52 4.77
CA LYS A 13 9.86 -2.21 6.07
C LYS A 13 8.50 -1.84 6.65
N ARG A 14 7.73 -2.86 7.02
CA ARG A 14 6.40 -2.68 7.63
C ARG A 14 6.57 -1.70 8.79
N ALA A 15 5.89 -0.55 8.74
CA ALA A 15 5.94 0.41 9.82
C ALA A 15 5.49 -0.30 11.10
N ILE A 16 6.34 -0.30 12.13
CA ILE A 16 5.94 -0.77 13.45
C ILE A 16 5.11 0.36 14.04
N VAL A 17 3.80 0.20 14.01
CA VAL A 17 2.88 1.19 14.57
C VAL A 17 2.11 0.56 15.70
N ASP A 18 2.09 1.25 16.85
CA ASP A 18 1.29 0.86 18.00
C ASP A 18 -0.19 1.13 17.68
N ALA A 19 -0.99 0.06 17.67
CA ALA A 19 -2.42 0.13 17.39
C ALA A 19 -3.19 0.95 18.42
N ALA A 20 -2.75 0.98 19.68
CA ALA A 20 -3.37 1.80 20.72
C ALA A 20 -3.15 3.29 20.43
N VAL A 21 -1.95 3.65 19.95
CA VAL A 21 -1.64 5.03 19.55
C VAL A 21 -2.50 5.46 18.36
N ILE A 22 -2.63 4.62 17.32
CA ILE A 22 -3.46 4.93 16.15
C ILE A 22 -4.92 5.20 16.55
N GLN A 23 -5.48 4.41 17.46
CA GLN A 23 -6.90 4.54 17.86
C GLN A 23 -7.21 5.88 18.53
N THR A 24 -6.21 6.56 19.10
CA THR A 24 -6.37 7.88 19.72
C THR A 24 -6.26 9.04 18.73
N LYS A 25 -5.82 8.78 17.49
CA LYS A 25 -5.59 9.81 16.47
C LYS A 25 -6.84 10.09 15.67
N LYS A 26 -6.99 11.35 15.27
CA LYS A 26 -8.01 11.79 14.33
C LYS A 26 -7.44 11.79 12.91
N LEU A 27 -8.31 11.93 11.91
CA LEU A 27 -7.90 11.87 10.51
C LEU A 27 -6.92 13.00 10.16
N GLU A 28 -7.16 14.20 10.70
CA GLU A 28 -6.28 15.35 10.53
C GLU A 28 -4.83 15.09 10.99
N ASP A 29 -4.63 14.22 11.98
CA ASP A 29 -3.29 13.84 12.46
C ASP A 29 -2.48 13.02 11.43
N PHE A 30 -3.15 12.46 10.42
CA PHE A 30 -2.54 11.67 9.35
C PHE A 30 -2.38 12.45 8.04
N VAL A 31 -2.81 13.72 8.01
CA VAL A 31 -2.67 14.56 6.83
C VAL A 31 -1.28 15.17 6.80
N SER A 32 -0.53 14.87 5.74
CA SER A 32 0.81 15.36 5.48
C SER A 32 0.99 15.70 4.01
N SER A 33 2.12 16.27 3.63
CA SER A 33 2.46 16.51 2.21
C SER A 33 2.40 15.23 1.38
N ASN A 34 2.67 14.05 1.96
CA ASN A 34 2.56 12.76 1.27
C ASN A 34 1.12 12.37 0.99
N THR A 35 0.17 12.80 1.83
CA THR A 35 -1.26 12.54 1.65
C THR A 35 -1.79 13.16 0.35
N LEU A 36 -1.16 14.24 -0.16
CA LEU A 36 -1.51 14.79 -1.47
C LEU A 36 -1.29 13.81 -2.63
N GLN A 37 -0.29 12.91 -2.53
CA GLN A 37 -0.09 11.90 -3.57
C GLN A 37 -1.24 10.90 -3.62
N PHE A 38 -1.82 10.54 -2.48
CA PHE A 38 -3.00 9.67 -2.42
C PHE A 38 -4.16 10.25 -3.22
N PHE A 39 -4.47 11.55 -3.03
CA PHE A 39 -5.54 12.22 -3.77
C PHE A 39 -5.27 12.28 -5.27
N LYS A 40 -4.00 12.53 -5.67
CA LYS A 40 -3.60 12.52 -7.08
C LYS A 40 -3.77 11.14 -7.74
N ILE A 41 -3.35 10.07 -7.06
CA ILE A 41 -3.42 8.69 -7.59
C ILE A 41 -4.87 8.20 -7.66
N THR A 42 -5.68 8.53 -6.66
CA THR A 42 -7.08 8.09 -6.58
C THR A 42 -8.04 8.97 -7.39
N GLY A 43 -7.60 10.15 -7.85
CA GLY A 43 -8.44 11.13 -8.53
C GLY A 43 -9.46 11.82 -7.60
N ILE A 44 -9.36 11.62 -6.29
CA ILE A 44 -10.24 12.23 -5.30
C ILE A 44 -9.85 13.70 -5.13
N SER A 45 -10.85 14.59 -5.08
CA SER A 45 -10.62 16.03 -4.84
C SER A 45 -10.01 16.29 -3.47
N SER A 46 -8.88 17.00 -3.45
CA SER A 46 -8.20 17.43 -2.22
C SER A 46 -8.58 18.84 -1.76
N LYS A 47 -9.57 19.48 -2.39
CA LYS A 47 -9.95 20.90 -2.14
C LYS A 47 -10.34 21.18 -0.69
N PHE A 48 -10.87 20.18 0.01
CA PHE A 48 -11.25 20.34 1.41
C PHE A 48 -10.03 20.58 2.33
N LEU A 49 -8.82 20.18 1.92
CA LEU A 49 -7.58 20.41 2.68
C LEU A 49 -7.20 21.89 2.79
N GLU A 50 -7.76 22.75 1.94
CA GLU A 50 -7.56 24.20 1.99
C GLU A 50 -8.45 24.89 3.04
N LYS A 51 -9.40 24.15 3.63
CA LYS A 51 -10.35 24.65 4.62
C LYS A 51 -9.95 24.19 6.03
N ASP A 52 -10.41 24.92 7.03
CA ASP A 52 -10.25 24.53 8.43
C ASP A 52 -10.87 23.15 8.70
N VAL A 53 -10.18 22.37 9.54
CA VAL A 53 -10.57 20.99 9.91
C VAL A 53 -12.01 20.93 10.45
N GLU A 54 -12.44 21.95 11.19
CA GLU A 54 -13.80 22.07 11.73
C GLU A 54 -14.87 22.14 10.64
N MET A 55 -14.52 22.65 9.45
CA MET A 55 -15.43 22.76 8.32
C MET A 55 -15.51 21.50 7.47
N TRP A 56 -14.55 20.57 7.61
CA TRP A 56 -14.48 19.37 6.76
C TRP A 56 -15.75 18.54 6.84
N ILE A 57 -16.35 18.42 8.03
CA ILE A 57 -17.55 17.60 8.21
C ILE A 57 -18.76 18.09 7.40
N LYS A 58 -18.78 19.38 7.02
CA LYS A 58 -19.82 19.98 6.18
C LYS A 58 -19.41 20.08 4.71
N ASP A 59 -18.15 19.78 4.39
CA ASP A 59 -17.62 19.89 3.04
C ASP A 59 -18.01 18.68 2.18
N GLU A 60 -18.58 18.95 1.02
CA GLU A 60 -19.06 17.91 0.09
C GLU A 60 -17.90 17.07 -0.47
N TYR A 61 -16.74 17.68 -0.75
CA TYR A 61 -15.56 16.96 -1.23
C TYR A 61 -14.97 16.07 -0.14
N TYR A 62 -14.99 16.51 1.11
CA TYR A 62 -14.60 15.68 2.24
C TYR A 62 -15.53 14.47 2.41
N GLN A 63 -16.84 14.67 2.36
CA GLN A 63 -17.80 13.56 2.49
C GLN A 63 -17.67 12.56 1.33
N ALA A 64 -17.48 13.04 0.10
CA ALA A 64 -17.22 12.19 -1.07
C ALA A 64 -15.90 11.42 -0.94
N ALA A 65 -14.82 12.09 -0.52
CA ALA A 65 -13.52 11.48 -0.28
C ALA A 65 -13.59 10.41 0.81
N LYS A 66 -14.25 10.72 1.93
CA LYS A 66 -14.47 9.80 3.06
C LYS A 66 -15.27 8.57 2.63
N CYS A 67 -16.35 8.77 1.88
CA CYS A 67 -17.16 7.68 1.34
C CYS A 67 -16.33 6.78 0.43
N THR A 68 -15.61 7.36 -0.53
CA THR A 68 -14.77 6.62 -1.48
C THR A 68 -13.69 5.83 -0.76
N THR A 69 -12.98 6.46 0.18
CA THR A 69 -11.88 5.83 0.93
C THR A 69 -12.39 4.69 1.82
N ARG A 70 -13.57 4.84 2.43
CA ARG A 70 -14.19 3.79 3.26
C ARG A 70 -14.55 2.53 2.47
N HIS A 71 -14.96 2.69 1.21
CA HIS A 71 -15.33 1.57 0.34
C HIS A 71 -14.16 1.06 -0.51
N MET A 72 -13.01 1.74 -0.46
CA MET A 72 -11.81 1.32 -1.14
C MET A 72 -11.31 0.02 -0.53
N LYS A 73 -11.32 -1.04 -1.34
CA LYS A 73 -10.80 -2.34 -0.93
C LYS A 73 -9.27 -2.23 -0.83
N VAL A 74 -8.75 -2.01 0.37
CA VAL A 74 -7.30 -2.07 0.66
C VAL A 74 -6.87 -3.53 0.72
N VAL A 75 -7.14 -4.27 -0.36
CA VAL A 75 -6.53 -5.59 -0.53
C VAL A 75 -5.05 -5.35 -0.61
N ASN A 76 -4.28 -6.28 -0.08
CA ASN A 76 -2.85 -6.31 -0.25
C ASN A 76 -2.51 -6.67 -1.71
N VAL A 77 -2.92 -5.82 -2.66
CA VAL A 77 -2.72 -6.00 -4.11
C VAL A 77 -1.24 -6.17 -4.39
N VAL A 78 -0.36 -5.56 -3.59
CA VAL A 78 1.09 -5.74 -3.69
C VAL A 78 1.53 -7.15 -3.29
N ALA A 79 0.99 -7.74 -2.20
CA ALA A 79 1.30 -9.14 -1.88
C ALA A 79 0.61 -10.13 -2.82
N GLU A 80 -0.64 -9.89 -3.22
CA GLU A 80 -1.31 -10.73 -4.21
C GLU A 80 -0.55 -10.70 -5.55
N ARG A 81 -0.12 -9.51 -5.99
CA ARG A 81 0.75 -9.35 -7.17
C ARG A 81 2.12 -9.98 -6.96
N GLY A 82 2.69 -9.89 -5.76
CA GLY A 82 3.96 -10.53 -5.41
C GLY A 82 3.88 -12.05 -5.50
N VAL A 83 2.79 -12.65 -4.98
CA VAL A 83 2.52 -14.08 -5.08
C VAL A 83 2.28 -14.49 -6.54
N ALA A 84 1.50 -13.71 -7.29
CA ALA A 84 1.25 -13.98 -8.71
C ALA A 84 2.53 -13.92 -9.54
N LEU A 85 3.38 -12.90 -9.33
CA LEU A 85 4.67 -12.78 -10.01
C LEU A 85 5.61 -13.93 -9.67
N MET A 86 5.65 -14.34 -8.39
CA MET A 86 6.46 -15.47 -7.95
C MET A 86 5.99 -16.77 -8.60
N ASP A 87 4.68 -17.00 -8.64
CA ASP A 87 4.08 -18.18 -9.25
C ASP A 87 4.30 -18.23 -10.77
N GLU A 88 4.10 -17.11 -11.47
CA GLU A 88 4.37 -16.97 -12.91
C GLU A 88 5.86 -17.23 -13.22
N TYR A 89 6.77 -16.63 -12.45
CA TYR A 89 8.20 -16.82 -12.65
C TYR A 89 8.64 -18.28 -12.41
N ASN A 90 8.15 -18.91 -11.36
CA ASN A 90 8.48 -20.30 -11.06
C ASN A 90 7.98 -21.26 -12.16
N LYS A 91 6.79 -21.00 -12.73
CA LYS A 91 6.26 -21.77 -13.87
C LYS A 91 7.10 -21.65 -15.14
N LEU A 92 7.82 -20.54 -15.34
CA LEU A 92 8.75 -20.38 -16.46
C LEU A 92 10.04 -21.21 -16.27
N LEU A 93 10.47 -21.40 -15.02
CA LEU A 93 11.68 -22.17 -14.70
C LEU A 93 11.43 -23.67 -14.72
N THR A 94 10.34 -24.12 -14.11
CA THR A 94 10.00 -25.54 -14.01
C THR A 94 8.53 -25.76 -13.66
N ASN A 95 7.94 -26.80 -14.24
CA ASN A 95 6.62 -27.26 -13.87
C ASN A 95 6.65 -28.40 -12.83
N ASP A 96 7.84 -28.85 -12.45
CA ASP A 96 8.06 -29.90 -11.46
C ASP A 96 7.90 -29.36 -10.03
N GLU A 97 6.99 -29.95 -9.26
CA GLU A 97 6.67 -29.50 -7.89
C GLU A 97 7.82 -29.69 -6.89
N GLU A 98 8.67 -30.70 -7.04
CA GLU A 98 9.85 -30.86 -6.18
C GLU A 98 10.85 -29.74 -6.46
N GLN A 99 11.09 -29.41 -7.73
CA GLN A 99 11.96 -28.30 -8.12
C GLN A 99 11.41 -26.93 -7.67
N LYS A 100 10.09 -26.74 -7.68
CA LYS A 100 9.46 -25.54 -7.10
C LYS A 100 9.71 -25.41 -5.60
N GLN A 101 9.70 -26.51 -4.83
CA GLN A 101 10.01 -26.45 -3.40
C GLN A 101 11.45 -26.00 -3.13
N PHE A 102 12.42 -26.37 -3.98
CA PHE A 102 13.79 -25.87 -3.88
C PHE A 102 13.89 -24.37 -4.18
N LEU A 103 13.12 -23.87 -5.15
CA LEU A 103 13.05 -22.43 -5.49
C LEU A 103 12.39 -21.60 -4.38
N LEU A 104 11.41 -22.16 -3.67
CA LEU A 104 10.68 -21.48 -2.61
C LEU A 104 11.42 -21.43 -1.26
N LEU A 105 12.56 -22.11 -1.11
CA LEU A 105 13.32 -22.27 0.14
C LEU A 105 12.38 -22.33 1.36
N VAL A 106 11.65 -23.44 1.45
CA VAL A 106 10.81 -23.76 2.60
C VAL A 106 11.64 -23.54 3.88
N VAL A 107 11.28 -22.53 4.67
CA VAL A 107 11.77 -22.38 6.04
C VAL A 107 11.29 -23.62 6.79
N ARG A 108 12.15 -24.64 6.87
CA ARG A 108 11.96 -25.71 7.85
C ARG A 108 12.08 -25.05 9.22
N LYS A 109 11.04 -25.26 10.04
CA LYS A 109 10.96 -24.82 11.44
C LYS A 109 12.17 -25.28 12.24
#